data_AF-A0A4R7FAX1-F1
#
_entry.id   AF-A0A4R7FAX1-F1
#
_cell.length_a   1.000
_cell.length_b   1.000
_cell.length_c   1.000
_cell.angle_alpha   90.00
_cell.angle_beta   90.00
_cell.angle_gamma   90.00
#
_symmetry.space_group_name_H-M   'P 1'
#
loop_
_entity.id
_entity.type
_entity.pdbx_description
1 polymer ?
#
loop_
_entity_poly.entity_id
_entity_poly.type
_entity_poly.pdbx_seq_one_letter_code
_entity_poly.pdbx_strand_id
1 'polypeptide(L)'
;MSQLESLADRAVDTLAAVSTMCDGVDNSHPERHTIRALKSAAEDILAAALRQARGLAYTAEALRTDMRRVEAEAAQAKKED
;
A
#
# COMPACT_ATOMS: atom_id res chain seq x y z
N MET A 1 -12.72 -12.49 -23.12
CA MET A 1 -13.24 -11.69 -22.00
C MET A 1 -12.06 -11.34 -21.11
N SER A 2 -11.62 -10.08 -21.11
CA SER A 2 -10.55 -9.62 -20.21
C SER A 2 -11.12 -9.59 -18.79
N GLN A 3 -10.67 -10.48 -17.92
CA GLN A 3 -10.85 -10.29 -16.49
C GLN A 3 -10.07 -9.03 -16.14
N LEU A 4 -10.76 -7.99 -15.66
CA LEU A 4 -10.11 -6.81 -15.09
C LEU A 4 -9.26 -7.30 -13.91
N GLU A 5 -7.94 -7.26 -14.04
CA GLU A 5 -7.01 -7.62 -12.98
C GLU A 5 -7.35 -6.86 -11.70
N SER A 6 -7.37 -7.59 -10.59
CA SER A 6 -7.66 -6.96 -9.30
C SER A 6 -6.56 -5.93 -8.97
N LEU A 7 -6.85 -5.02 -8.04
CA LEU A 7 -5.81 -4.10 -7.56
C LEU A 7 -4.66 -4.87 -6.89
N ALA A 8 -4.95 -6.03 -6.26
CA ALA A 8 -3.96 -6.87 -5.63
C ALA A 8 -3.02 -7.48 -6.67
N ASP A 9 -3.56 -8.02 -7.77
CA ASP A 9 -2.76 -8.59 -8.86
C ASP A 9 -1.82 -7.53 -9.45
N ARG A 10 -2.37 -6.36 -9.78
CA ARG A 10 -1.59 -5.23 -10.29
C ARG A 10 -0.51 -4.77 -9.33
N ALA A 11 -0.78 -4.78 -8.02
CA ALA A 11 0.22 -4.42 -7.02
C ALA A 11 1.36 -5.44 -6.97
N VAL A 12 1.04 -6.74 -7.02
CA VAL A 12 2.04 -7.82 -7.07
C VAL A 12 2.88 -7.73 -8.34
N ASP A 13 2.24 -7.57 -9.50
CA ASP A 13 2.93 -7.48 -10.79
C ASP A 13 3.83 -6.25 -10.87
N THR A 14 3.37 -5.11 -10.35
CA THR A 14 4.17 -3.87 -10.28
C THR A 14 5.40 -4.08 -9.38
N LEU A 15 5.23 -4.70 -8.21
CA LEU A 15 6.34 -5.00 -7.30
C LEU A 15 7.35 -5.97 -7.94
N ALA A 16 6.86 -7.00 -8.63
CA ALA A 16 7.69 -7.94 -9.35
C ALA A 16 8.51 -7.22 -10.44
N ALA A 17 7.88 -6.40 -11.28
CA ALA A 17 8.54 -5.66 -12.35
C ALA A 17 9.62 -4.70 -11.81
N VAL A 18 9.35 -3.97 -10.71
CA VAL A 18 10.34 -3.09 -10.07
C VAL A 18 11.50 -3.89 -9.48
N SER A 19 11.23 -5.05 -8.88
CA SER A 19 12.27 -5.88 -8.28
C SER A 19 13.34 -6.31 -9.29
N THR A 20 12.93 -6.64 -10.52
CA THR A 20 13.77 -7.15 -11.61
C THR A 20 14.38 -6.06 -12.49
N MET A 21 14.12 -4.76 -12.24
CA MET A 21 14.59 -3.67 -13.12
C MET A 21 16.11 -3.63 -13.32
N CYS A 22 16.89 -4.11 -12.35
CA CYS A 22 18.35 -4.13 -12.41
C CYS A 22 18.91 -5.51 -12.82
N ASP A 23 18.07 -6.46 -13.17
CA ASP A 23 18.53 -7.81 -13.51
C ASP A 23 19.37 -7.76 -14.79
N GLY A 24 20.56 -8.36 -14.74
CA GLY A 24 21.53 -8.32 -15.84
C GLY A 24 22.31 -7.01 -15.97
N VAL A 25 22.03 -5.99 -15.15
CA VAL A 25 22.70 -4.69 -15.21
C VAL A 25 23.89 -4.66 -14.25
N ASP A 26 25.06 -5.05 -14.75
CA ASP A 26 26.31 -4.99 -14.01
C ASP A 26 27.02 -3.62 -14.12
N ASN A 27 28.24 -3.52 -13.59
CA ASN A 27 29.00 -2.27 -13.59
C ASN A 27 29.61 -1.89 -14.95
N SER A 28 29.63 -2.81 -15.92
CA SER A 28 30.13 -2.55 -17.27
C SER A 28 29.11 -1.84 -18.15
N HIS A 29 27.83 -1.90 -17.78
CA HIS A 29 26.75 -1.29 -18.55
C HIS A 29 26.78 0.25 -18.43
N PRO A 30 26.77 0.98 -19.57
CA PRO A 30 26.75 2.45 -19.56
C PRO A 30 25.47 3.03 -18.94
N GLU A 31 24.34 2.34 -19.07
CA GLU A 31 23.03 2.76 -18.59
C GLU A 31 22.75 2.42 -17.11
N ARG A 32 23.67 1.74 -16.43
CA ARG A 32 23.44 1.20 -15.07
C ARG A 32 22.96 2.25 -14.06
N HIS A 33 23.49 3.46 -14.15
CA HIS A 33 23.16 4.53 -13.21
C HIS A 33 21.73 5.02 -13.43
N THR A 34 21.31 5.15 -14.68
CA THR A 34 19.95 5.52 -15.05
C THR A 34 18.96 4.45 -14.60
N ILE A 35 19.24 3.17 -14.88
CA ILE A 35 18.36 2.07 -14.47
C ILE A 35 18.23 2.00 -12.95
N ARG A 36 19.34 2.09 -12.21
CA ARG A 36 19.32 2.11 -10.73
C ARG A 36 18.54 3.31 -10.19
N ALA A 37 18.71 4.50 -10.79
CA ALA A 37 17.96 5.68 -10.40
C ALA A 37 16.44 5.52 -10.64
N LEU A 38 16.04 4.93 -11.77
CA LEU A 38 14.65 4.61 -12.06
C LEU A 38 14.07 3.61 -11.05
N LYS A 39 14.82 2.55 -10.72
CA LYS A 39 14.40 1.59 -9.70
C LYS A 39 14.21 2.25 -8.34
N SER A 40 15.19 3.05 -7.88
CA SER A 40 15.07 3.77 -6.61
C SER A 40 13.88 4.72 -6.58
N ALA A 41 13.64 5.47 -7.67
CA ALA A 41 12.47 6.33 -7.76
C ALA A 41 11.14 5.54 -7.68
N ALA A 42 11.06 4.39 -8.35
CA ALA A 42 9.88 3.52 -8.29
C ALA A 42 9.66 2.95 -6.87
N GLU A 43 10.73 2.51 -6.21
CA GLU A 43 10.69 2.02 -4.83
C GLU A 43 10.20 3.10 -3.86
N ASP A 44 10.69 4.34 -3.99
CA ASP A 44 10.27 5.47 -3.15
C ASP A 44 8.78 5.79 -3.32
N ILE A 45 8.29 5.81 -4.57
CA ILE A 45 6.87 6.04 -4.89
C ILE A 45 6.01 4.95 -4.26
N LEU A 46 6.36 3.68 -4.47
CA LEU A 46 5.62 2.54 -3.93
C LEU A 46 5.62 2.56 -2.40
N ALA A 47 6.76 2.84 -1.79
CA ALA A 47 6.87 2.92 -0.33
C ALA A 47 5.98 4.03 0.25
N ALA A 48 5.93 5.20 -0.41
CA ALA A 48 5.05 6.28 -0.01
C ALA A 48 3.57 5.91 -0.13
N ALA A 49 3.17 5.36 -1.29
CA ALA A 49 1.79 4.95 -1.54
C ALA A 49 1.31 3.87 -0.56
N LEU A 50 2.13 2.84 -0.33
CA LEU A 50 1.80 1.75 0.61
C LEU A 50 1.67 2.26 2.05
N ARG A 51 2.54 3.19 2.50
CA ARG A 51 2.40 3.80 3.81
C ARG A 51 1.10 4.58 3.96
N GLN A 52 0.73 5.37 2.96
CA GLN A 52 -0.52 6.15 2.97
C GLN A 52 -1.75 5.24 3.00
N ALA A 53 -1.80 4.24 2.11
CA ALA A 53 -2.91 3.29 2.05
C ALA A 53 -3.07 2.52 3.37
N ARG A 54 -1.96 2.07 3.96
CA ARG A 54 -1.95 1.40 5.27
C ARG A 54 -2.42 2.32 6.39
N GLY A 55 -1.99 3.58 6.39
CA GLY A 55 -2.47 4.58 7.34
C GLY A 55 -3.98 4.73 7.30
N LEU A 56 -4.56 4.88 6.10
CA LEU A 56 -6.01 4.98 5.92
C LEU A 56 -6.75 3.72 6.40
N ALA A 57 -6.21 2.53 6.13
CA ALA A 57 -6.80 1.29 6.60
C ALA A 57 -6.88 1.24 8.14
N TYR A 58 -5.81 1.64 8.83
CA TYR A 58 -5.80 1.71 10.29
C TYR A 58 -6.73 2.79 10.84
N THR A 59 -6.79 3.97 10.21
CA THR A 59 -7.74 5.02 10.61
C THR A 59 -9.19 4.53 10.50
N ALA A 60 -9.52 3.81 9.42
CA ALA A 60 -10.86 3.26 9.24
C ALA A 60 -11.21 2.20 10.30
N GLU A 61 -10.25 1.35 10.69
CA GLU A 61 -10.44 0.36 11.74
C GLU A 61 -10.61 0.99 13.13
N ALA A 62 -9.78 1.99 13.45
CA ALA A 62 -9.89 2.77 14.68
C ALA A 62 -11.26 3.45 14.77
N LEU A 63 -11.70 4.12 13.69
CA LEU A 63 -13.01 4.76 13.63
C LEU A 63 -14.16 3.78 13.88
N ARG A 64 -14.11 2.59 13.27
CA ARG A 64 -15.13 1.54 13.51
C ARG A 64 -15.16 1.11 14.98
N THR A 65 -14.00 1.01 15.62
CA THR A 65 -13.89 0.63 17.02
C THR A 65 -14.46 1.71 17.93
N ASP A 66 -14.10 2.97 17.69
CA ASP A 66 -14.59 4.10 18.45
C ASP A 66 -16.10 4.28 18.32
N MET A 67 -16.67 4.15 17.11
CA MET A 67 -18.12 4.26 16.91
C MET A 67 -18.89 3.17 17.64
N ARG A 68 -18.42 1.92 17.60
CA ARG A 68 -19.05 0.82 18.36
C ARG A 68 -18.99 1.06 19.87
N ARG A 69 -17.91 1.66 20.37
CA ARG A 69 -17.78 2.01 21.78
C ARG A 69 -18.79 3.09 22.16
N VAL A 70 -18.90 4.15 21.37
CA VAL A 70 -19.89 5.22 21.57
C VAL A 70 -21.32 4.66 21.56
N GLU A 71 -21.64 3.76 20.63
CA GLU A 71 -22.95 3.09 20.57
C GLU A 71 -23.22 2.25 21.82
N ALA A 72 -22.22 1.51 22.32
CA ALA A 72 -22.35 0.69 23.52
C ALA A 72 -22.55 1.54 24.79
N GLU A 73 -21.77 2.62 24.95
CA GLU A 73 -21.90 3.57 26.06
C GLU A 73 -23.29 4.23 26.04
N ALA A 74 -23.78 4.65 24.86
CA ALA A 74 -25.12 5.22 24.71
C ALA A 74 -26.24 4.20 25.03
N ALA A 75 -26.04 2.93 24.69
CA ALA A 75 -26.99 1.87 25.02
C ALA A 75 -27.01 1.51 26.52
N GLN A 76 -25.90 1.67 27.22
CA GLN A 76 -25.83 1.49 28.67
C GLN A 76 -26.50 2.64 29.42
N ALA A 77 -26.23 3.89 29.03
CA ALA A 77 -26.88 5.06 29.64
C ALA A 77 -28.41 4.99 29.56
N LYS A 78 -28.96 4.54 28.42
CA LYS A 78 -30.42 4.33 28.24
C LYS A 78 -31.02 3.20 29.08
N LYS A 79 -30.22 2.34 29.70
CA LYS A 79 -30.70 1.28 30.59
C LYS A 79 -30.67 1.69 32.06
N GLU A 80 -29.97 2.77 32.39
CA GLU A 80 -29.82 3.29 33.75
C GLU A 80 -30.85 4.40 34.07
N ASP A 81 -31.47 4.98 33.03
CA ASP A 81 -32.66 5.85 33.10
C ASP A 81 -33.98 5.04 33.03
#